data_AF-A0A0M3JE37-F1
#
_entry.id   AF-A0A0M3JE37-F1
#
_cell.length_a   1.000
_cell.length_b   1.000
_cell.length_c   1.000
_cell.angle_alpha   90.00
_cell.angle_beta   90.00
_cell.angle_gamma   90.00
#
_symmetry.space_group_name_H-M   'P 1'
#
loop_
_entity.id
_entity.type
_entity.pdbx_description
1 polymer ?
#
loop_
_entity_poly.entity_id
_entity_poly.type
_entity_poly.pdbx_seq_one_letter_code
_entity_poly.pdbx_strand_id
1 'polypeptide(L)' 'MVSILEAVSVSGSLLVVTHGAVVGAIHEIVTGKWSSVGQATVSKFTRFRSEQGFVCEYSGDSSHLSSLVNLRAF' A
#
# COMPACT_ATOMS: atom_id res chain seq x y z
N MET A 1 -17.18 4.19 -9.30
CA MET A 1 -16.07 3.74 -8.43
C MET A 1 -15.29 2.73 -9.27
N VAL A 2 -14.19 3.14 -9.91
CA VAL A 2 -13.37 2.23 -10.72
C VAL A 2 -12.31 1.67 -9.78
N SER A 3 -12.47 0.41 -9.39
CA SER A 3 -11.56 -0.29 -8.50
C SER A 3 -10.25 -0.49 -9.27
N ILE A 4 -9.15 0.14 -8.84
CA ILE A 4 -7.78 -0.17 -9.31
C ILE A 4 -7.50 -1.69 -9.27
N LEU A 5 -8.21 -2.40 -8.39
CA LEU A 5 -8.12 -3.84 -8.17
C LEU A 5 -8.88 -4.70 -9.20
N GLU A 6 -9.87 -4.17 -9.92
CA GLU A 6 -10.68 -4.96 -10.88
C GLU A 6 -10.04 -5.07 -12.26
N ALA A 7 -9.10 -4.19 -12.60
CA ALA A 7 -8.51 -4.14 -13.95
C ALA A 7 -7.27 -5.04 -14.13
N VAL A 8 -6.81 -5.73 -13.08
CA VAL A 8 -5.46 -6.32 -13.05
C VAL A 8 -5.56 -7.83 -12.77
N SER A 9 -5.77 -8.63 -13.82
CA SER A 9 -5.57 -10.09 -13.77
C SER A 9 -4.08 -10.38 -13.87
N VAL A 10 -3.36 -10.17 -12.78
CA VAL A 10 -1.93 -10.50 -12.70
C VAL A 10 -1.80 -11.76 -11.85
N SER A 11 -1.30 -12.84 -12.48
CA SER A 11 -0.82 -13.99 -11.74
C SER A 11 0.44 -13.58 -10.96
N GLY A 12 0.31 -13.27 -9.67
CA GLY A 12 1.43 -12.94 -8.80
C GLY A 12 1.17 -11.77 -7.85
N SER A 13 2.25 -11.12 -7.41
CA SER A 13 2.20 -9.92 -6.56
C SER A 13 2.05 -8.66 -7.41
N LEU A 14 1.24 -7.70 -6.94
CA LEU A 14 1.05 -6.39 -7.54
C LEU A 14 1.80 -5.33 -6.73
N LEU A 15 2.58 -4.49 -7.40
CA LEU A 15 3.18 -3.28 -6.82
C LEU A 15 2.46 -2.05 -7.38
N VAL A 16 1.91 -1.21 -6.49
CA VAL A 16 1.24 0.05 -6.85
C VAL A 16 2.05 1.21 -6.30
N VAL A 17 2.49 2.11 -7.18
CA VAL A 17 3.16 3.38 -6.80
C VAL A 17 2.19 4.52 -7.10
N THR A 18 1.86 5.32 -6.09
CA THR A 18 0.84 6.37 -6.20
C THR A 18 1.03 7.45 -5.13
N HIS A 19 0.10 8.41 -5.05
CA HIS A 19 0.14 9.53 -4.12
C HIS A 19 -0.51 9.21 -2.78
N GLY A 20 -0.16 9.98 -1.74
CA GLY A 20 -0.59 9.74 -0.36
C GLY A 20 -2.10 9.57 -0.18
N ALA A 21 -2.92 10.36 -0.88
CA ALA A 21 -4.38 10.22 -0.82
C ALA A 21 -4.88 8.88 -1.38
N VAL A 22 -4.32 8.41 -2.49
CA VAL A 22 -4.69 7.12 -3.08
C VAL A 22 -4.19 5.96 -2.20
N VAL A 23 -2.99 6.10 -1.62
CA VAL A 23 -2.50 5.14 -0.62
C VAL A 23 -3.46 5.06 0.57
N GLY A 24 -3.90 6.20 1.11
CA GLY A 24 -4.87 6.24 2.21
C GLY A 24 -6.19 5.55 1.89
N ALA A 25 -6.70 5.75 0.67
CA ALA A 25 -7.92 5.08 0.21
C ALA A 25 -7.73 3.56 0.09
N ILE A 26 -6.57 3.09 -0.40
CA ILE A 26 -6.25 1.66 -0.44
C ILE A 26 -6.20 1.09 0.98
N HIS A 27 -5.56 1.77 1.93
CA HIS A 27 -5.56 1.35 3.33
C HIS A 27 -6.97 1.23 3.91
N GLU A 28 -7.84 2.21 3.63
CA GLU A 28 -9.23 2.19 4.09
C GLU A 28 -10.01 1.00 3.51
N ILE A 29 -9.91 0.76 2.20
CA ILE A 29 -10.59 -0.35 1.54
C ILE A 29 -10.10 -1.71 2.06
N VAL A 30 -8.79 -1.83 2.29
CA VAL A 30 -8.14 -3.11 2.60
C VAL A 30 -8.20 -3.44 4.09
N THR A 31 -8.18 -2.44 4.97
CA THR A 31 -8.09 -2.61 6.44
C THR A 31 -9.28 -2.04 7.22
N GLY A 32 -10.20 -1.34 6.54
CA GLY A 32 -11.30 -0.61 7.18
C GLY A 32 -10.89 0.69 7.87
N LYS A 33 -9.63 1.12 7.73
CA LYS A 33 -9.10 2.35 8.36
C LYS A 33 -8.25 3.15 7.39
N TRP A 34 -8.57 4.43 7.24
CA TRP A 34 -7.73 5.36 6.49
C TRP A 34 -6.36 5.52 7.15
N SER A 35 -5.28 5.44 6.37
CA SER A 35 -3.92 5.66 6.86
C SER A 35 -3.07 6.40 5.82
N SER A 36 -2.55 7.58 6.20
CA SER A 36 -1.57 8.29 5.38
C SER A 36 -0.17 7.91 5.83
N VAL A 37 0.58 7.22 4.97
CA VAL A 37 1.97 6.83 5.22
C VAL A 37 2.96 7.85 4.65
N GLY A 38 4.22 7.80 5.11
CA GLY A 38 5.29 8.71 4.68
C GLY A 38 5.66 8.53 3.19
N GLN A 39 6.38 9.52 2.64
CA GLN A 39 6.91 9.42 1.28
C GLN A 39 7.93 8.28 1.16
N ALA A 40 8.02 7.67 -0.02
CA ALA A 40 8.95 6.57 -0.29
C ALA A 40 8.88 5.42 0.73
N THR A 41 7.72 5.22 1.36
CA THR A 41 7.49 4.10 2.27
C THR A 41 6.70 3.00 1.58
N VAL A 42 6.79 1.77 2.09
CA VAL A 42 6.14 0.60 1.52
C VAL A 42 5.14 0.01 2.50
N SER A 43 3.92 -0.27 2.01
CA SER A 43 2.93 -1.09 2.73
C SER A 43 2.73 -2.39 1.97
N LYS A 44 2.60 -3.51 2.69
CA LYS A 44 2.35 -4.83 2.10
C LYS A 44 1.08 -5.43 2.64
N PHE A 45 0.23 -5.85 1.71
CA PHE A 45 -1.02 -6.52 2.00
C PHE A 45 -1.02 -7.93 1.41
N THR A 46 -1.42 -8.91 2.21
CA THR A 46 -1.51 -10.32 1.79
C THR A 46 -2.92 -10.82 1.99
N ARG A 47 -3.45 -11.56 1.02
CA ARG A 47 -4.78 -12.17 1.13
C ARG A 47 -4.78 -13.24 2.23
N PHE A 48 -5.85 -13.31 3.02
CA PHE A 48 -6.05 -14.45 3.92
C PHE A 48 -6.16 -15.75 3.12
N ARG A 49 -5.54 -16.84 3.62
CA ARG A 49 -5.58 -18.15 2.95
C ARG A 49 -6.99 -18.77 2.88
N SER A 50 -7.91 -18.36 3.76
CA SER A 50 -9.22 -19.02 3.92
C SER A 50 -10.45 -18.11 3.81
N GLU A 51 -10.29 -16.78 3.70
CA GLU A 51 -11.42 -15.83 3.70
C GLU A 51 -11.30 -14.71 2.66
N GLN A 52 -12.42 -14.01 2.42
CA GLN A 52 -12.46 -12.74 1.70
C GLN A 52 -11.90 -11.63 2.60
N GLY A 53 -10.61 -11.37 2.49
CA GLY A 53 -9.97 -10.28 3.23
C GLY A 53 -8.47 -10.22 3.01
N PHE A 54 -7.87 -9.13 3.46
CA PHE A 54 -6.44 -8.87 3.40
C PHE A 54 -5.89 -8.56 4.79
N VAL A 55 -4.67 -8.98 5.05
CA VAL A 55 -3.86 -8.59 6.19
C VAL A 55 -2.84 -7.56 5.72
N CYS A 56 -2.71 -6.46 6.46
CA CYS A 56 -1.57 -5.56 6.34
C CYS A 56 -0.41 -6.16 7.14
N GLU A 57 0.62 -6.68 6.47
CA GLU A 57 1.80 -7.25 7.14
C GLU A 57 2.69 -6.14 7.72
N TYR A 58 2.87 -5.06 6.97
CA TYR A 58 3.54 -3.85 7.42
C TYR A 58 2.97 -2.63 6.69
N SER A 59 2.98 -1.50 7.40
CA SER A 59 2.48 -0.22 6.91
C SER A 59 3.56 0.84 7.01
N GLY A 60 3.85 1.52 5.89
CA GLY A 60 4.79 2.64 5.89
C GLY A 60 6.22 2.24 6.25
N ASP A 61 6.66 1.04 5.86
CA ASP A 61 8.04 0.61 6.09
C ASP A 61 9.03 1.54 5.39
N SER A 62 10.00 2.02 6.17
CA SER A 62 11.06 2.94 5.77
C SER A 62 12.45 2.38 6.10
N SER A 63 12.54 1.13 6.54
CA SER A 63 13.81 0.50 6.93
C SER A 63 14.81 0.38 5.78
N HIS A 64 14.33 0.42 4.54
CA HIS A 64 15.14 0.41 3.32
C HIS A 64 15.68 1.80 2.93
N LEU A 65 15.22 2.88 3.57
CA LEU A 65 15.68 4.23 3.27
C LEU A 65 17.01 4.51 3.98
N SER A 66 17.99 5.00 3.23
CA SER A 66 19.29 5.42 3.78
C SER A 66 19.19 6.71 4.61
N SER A 67 18.14 7.50 4.40
CA SER A 67 17.83 8.73 5.14
C SER A 67 16.32 8.83 5.33
N LEU A 68 15.90 9.21 6.54
CA LEU A 68 14.50 9.53 6.85
C LEU A 68 14.19 11.02 6.75
N VAL A 69 15.22 11.84 6.49
CA VAL A 69 15.10 13.30 6.37
C VAL A 69 15.23 13.73 4.91
N ASN A 70 14.40 14.71 4.51
CA ASN A 70 14.39 15.32 3.19
C ASN A 70 14.28 14.31 2.03
N LEU A 71 13.13 13.64 1.91
CA LEU A 71 12.83 12.63 0.88
C LEU A 71 12.50 13.22 -0.50
N ARG A 72 12.86 14.47 -0.76
CA ARG A 72 12.68 15.07 -2.09
C ARG A 72 13.72 14.49 -3.05
N ALA A 73 13.33 14.33 -4.31
CA ALA A 73 14.30 14.10 -5.37
C ALA A 73 15.28 15.28 -5.40
N PHE A 74 16.59 14.97 -5.49
CA PHE A 74 17.64 15.94 -5.72
C PHE A 74 17.54 16.54 -7.12
#